data_AF-A0A455T0M2-F1
#
_entry.id   AF-A0A455T0M2-F1
#
_cell.length_a   1.000
_cell.length_b   1.000
_cell.length_c   1.000
_cell.angle_alpha   90.00
_cell.angle_beta   90.00
_cell.angle_gamma   90.00
#
_symmetry.space_group_name_H-M   'P 1'
#
loop_
_entity.id
_entity.type
_entity.pdbx_description
1 polymer ?
#
loop_
_entity_poly.entity_id
_entity_poly.type
_entity_poly.pdbx_seq_one_letter_code
_entity_poly.pdbx_strand_id
1 'polypeptide(L)'
;MEDCQAKPRLAREWPAATLWPAGAAHRASNSLEGAEQESGLPGLLAAVRARLEQGLQRTEALELLLVGLHHLFRQLATLYLQRLPTLAETTRPLIEGLIPPDYLPARHAIWLALGEVSRDLFHCDLSCRLLASASDTLLDLLDSRHATTASALTGPAHALPTIASAPSPGCCPLWLRQQLTSWQESYQRLPPLALQLGSPGSLSADSAASLDQTFALLLQEAGAIFGELLPGLAQQEAGTEREQLVFLIDIAQHGELIQHSLAGLWEPLSTIREAFGVDALLGATPVPPDKRSCE
;
A
#
# COMPACT_ATOMS: atom_id res chain seq x y z
N MET A 1 29.19 39.08 2.06
CA MET A 1 28.49 38.33 3.12
C MET A 1 27.41 37.55 2.42
N GLU A 2 27.81 36.39 1.91
CA GLU A 2 26.93 35.44 1.21
C GLU A 2 26.49 34.43 2.25
N ASP A 3 25.21 34.47 2.61
CA ASP A 3 24.62 33.51 3.53
C ASP A 3 24.51 32.15 2.83
N CYS A 4 25.33 31.22 3.31
CA CYS A 4 25.26 29.80 3.01
C CYS A 4 23.84 29.27 3.26
N GLN A 5 23.07 29.10 2.19
CA GLN A 5 21.85 28.30 2.23
C GLN A 5 22.23 26.85 2.55
N ALA A 6 22.05 26.47 3.82
CA ALA A 6 22.12 25.11 4.29
C ALA A 6 20.98 24.31 3.64
N LYS A 7 21.27 23.67 2.51
CA LYS A 7 20.42 22.64 1.90
C LYS A 7 20.20 21.54 2.95
N PRO A 8 18.97 21.24 3.40
CA PRO A 8 18.76 20.13 4.30
C PRO A 8 19.05 18.82 3.53
N ARG A 9 20.23 18.23 3.80
CA ARG A 9 20.55 16.85 3.43
C ARG A 9 19.73 15.94 4.35
N LEU A 10 18.43 15.83 4.08
CA LEU A 10 17.53 14.83 4.64
C LEU A 10 17.29 13.68 3.66
N ALA A 11 18.29 13.37 2.83
CA ALA A 11 18.47 11.99 2.39
C ALA A 11 19.07 11.22 3.58
N ARG A 12 18.25 11.04 4.63
CA ARG A 12 18.51 10.01 5.63
C ARG A 12 18.49 8.72 4.83
N GLU A 13 19.66 8.17 4.57
CA GLU A 13 19.79 6.80 4.09
C GLU A 13 18.95 5.98 5.07
N TRP A 14 17.75 5.62 4.64
CA TRP A 14 16.97 4.61 5.32
C TRP A 14 17.93 3.43 5.42
N PRO A 15 18.35 3.00 6.62
CA PRO A 15 19.32 1.93 6.77
C PRO A 15 18.81 0.80 5.88
N ALA A 16 19.61 0.45 4.87
CA ALA A 16 19.21 -0.43 3.77
C ALA A 16 18.33 -1.53 4.36
N ALA A 17 17.04 -1.49 4.03
CA ALA A 17 15.99 -2.24 4.68
C ALA A 17 16.37 -3.73 4.68
N THR A 18 16.98 -4.16 5.77
CA THR A 18 17.43 -5.52 6.01
C THR A 18 16.63 -5.98 7.20
N LEU A 19 15.88 -7.07 7.16
CA LEU A 19 15.52 -7.98 6.08
C LEU A 19 14.25 -8.64 6.62
N TRP A 20 13.12 -8.46 5.94
CA TRP A 20 12.06 -9.45 5.97
C TRP A 20 12.71 -10.82 5.68
N PRO A 21 12.31 -11.94 6.31
CA PRO A 21 13.10 -13.16 6.28
C PRO A 21 13.33 -13.68 4.86
N ALA A 22 14.48 -13.35 4.27
CA ALA A 22 14.92 -13.92 3.00
C ALA A 22 15.38 -15.39 3.17
N GLY A 23 15.65 -15.82 4.41
CA GLY A 23 16.32 -17.07 4.72
C GLY A 23 15.53 -18.36 4.43
N ALA A 24 14.20 -18.31 4.33
CA ALA A 24 13.38 -19.51 4.08
C ALA A 24 12.85 -19.60 2.63
N ALA A 25 12.86 -18.51 1.87
CA ALA A 25 12.25 -18.40 0.54
C ALA A 25 13.26 -18.43 -0.63
N HIS A 26 14.53 -18.76 -0.38
CA HIS A 26 15.63 -18.53 -1.35
C HIS A 26 15.50 -19.20 -2.73
N ARG A 27 14.62 -20.17 -2.94
CA ARG A 27 14.48 -20.81 -4.26
C ARG A 27 13.36 -20.21 -5.11
N ALA A 28 12.20 -19.92 -4.51
CA ALA A 28 11.10 -19.25 -5.20
C ALA A 28 11.33 -17.73 -5.29
N SER A 29 11.89 -17.12 -4.24
CA SER A 29 12.23 -15.69 -4.19
C SER A 29 13.18 -15.32 -5.32
N ASN A 30 14.24 -16.09 -5.59
CA ASN A 30 15.18 -15.75 -6.66
C ASN A 30 14.52 -15.69 -8.06
N SER A 31 13.50 -16.51 -8.31
CA SER A 31 12.75 -16.47 -9.57
C SER A 31 11.75 -15.30 -9.62
N LEU A 32 11.14 -14.94 -8.49
CA LEU A 32 10.20 -13.83 -8.38
C LEU A 32 10.92 -12.48 -8.35
N GLU A 33 12.02 -12.38 -7.63
CA GLU A 33 12.94 -11.24 -7.59
C GLU A 33 13.54 -10.98 -8.97
N GLY A 34 13.94 -12.03 -9.71
CA GLY A 34 14.36 -11.87 -11.11
C GLY A 34 13.27 -11.25 -11.99
N ALA A 35 12.02 -11.70 -11.83
CA ALA A 35 10.88 -11.13 -12.55
C ALA A 35 10.56 -9.69 -12.09
N GLU A 36 10.69 -9.38 -10.81
CA GLU A 36 10.54 -8.01 -10.29
C GLU A 36 11.64 -7.09 -10.83
N GLN A 37 12.87 -7.58 -10.92
CA GLN A 37 14.02 -6.79 -11.34
C GLN A 37 14.02 -6.54 -12.86
N GLU A 38 13.53 -7.51 -13.64
CA GLU A 38 13.40 -7.39 -15.11
C GLU A 38 12.14 -6.64 -15.54
N SER A 39 11.02 -6.86 -14.85
CA SER A 39 9.68 -6.46 -15.32
C SER A 39 8.88 -5.63 -14.32
N GLY A 40 9.44 -5.34 -13.13
CA GLY A 40 8.75 -4.66 -12.04
C GLY A 40 7.65 -5.50 -11.39
N LEU A 41 6.87 -4.86 -10.50
CA LEU A 41 5.71 -5.48 -9.85
C LEU A 41 4.70 -6.12 -10.84
N PRO A 42 4.39 -5.53 -12.01
CA PRO A 42 3.47 -6.15 -12.97
C PRO A 42 3.96 -7.52 -13.47
N GLY A 43 5.27 -7.67 -13.72
CA GLY A 43 5.85 -8.94 -14.13
C GLY A 43 5.87 -9.97 -13.00
N LEU A 44 6.15 -9.53 -11.77
CA LEU A 44 6.00 -10.38 -10.58
C LEU A 44 4.57 -10.91 -10.47
N LEU A 45 3.55 -10.04 -10.60
CA LEU A 45 2.14 -10.45 -10.52
C LEU A 45 1.73 -11.39 -11.66
N ALA A 46 2.23 -11.19 -12.88
CA ALA A 46 2.00 -12.10 -13.99
C ALA A 46 2.62 -13.47 -13.74
N ALA A 47 3.85 -13.53 -13.22
CA ALA A 47 4.51 -14.77 -12.85
C ALA A 47 3.78 -15.50 -11.71
N VAL A 48 3.30 -14.75 -10.71
CA VAL A 48 2.49 -15.30 -9.61
C VAL A 48 1.17 -15.86 -10.13
N ARG A 49 0.46 -15.12 -10.99
CA ARG A 49 -0.80 -15.58 -11.61
C ARG A 49 -0.59 -16.87 -12.41
N ALA A 50 0.47 -16.93 -13.22
CA ALA A 50 0.78 -18.13 -14.00
C ALA A 50 1.05 -19.35 -13.09
N ARG A 51 1.65 -19.15 -11.92
CA ARG A 51 1.85 -20.22 -10.93
C ARG A 51 0.55 -20.63 -10.24
N LEU A 52 -0.31 -19.68 -9.88
CA LEU A 52 -1.66 -19.94 -9.37
C LEU A 52 -2.45 -20.82 -10.34
N GLU A 53 -2.40 -20.50 -11.64
CA GLU A 53 -3.08 -21.26 -12.70
C GLU A 53 -2.53 -22.69 -12.89
N GLN A 54 -1.29 -22.97 -12.47
CA GLN A 54 -0.67 -24.30 -12.53
C GLN A 54 -0.97 -25.19 -11.32
N GLY A 55 -1.66 -24.65 -10.30
CA GLY A 55 -1.93 -25.33 -9.03
C GLY A 55 -0.74 -25.22 -8.08
N LEU A 56 -0.91 -24.41 -7.03
CA LEU A 56 0.14 -24.18 -6.04
C LEU A 56 0.21 -25.30 -5.03
N GLN A 57 1.44 -25.68 -4.68
CA GLN A 57 1.66 -26.39 -3.42
C GLN A 57 1.47 -25.44 -2.23
N ARG A 58 1.11 -26.00 -1.08
CA ARG A 58 0.91 -25.24 0.16
C ARG A 58 2.08 -24.31 0.52
N THR A 59 3.31 -24.77 0.27
CA THR A 59 4.53 -23.98 0.49
C THR A 59 4.58 -22.74 -0.40
N GLU A 60 4.17 -22.88 -1.66
CA GLU A 60 4.21 -21.80 -2.63
C GLU A 60 3.12 -20.76 -2.32
N ALA A 61 1.91 -21.20 -1.94
CA ALA A 61 0.84 -20.29 -1.53
C ALA A 61 1.20 -19.46 -0.28
N LEU A 62 1.92 -20.08 0.66
CA LEU A 62 2.46 -19.36 1.82
C LEU A 62 3.54 -18.34 1.43
N GLU A 63 4.45 -18.69 0.53
CA GLU A 63 5.45 -17.76 0.01
C GLU A 63 4.77 -16.57 -0.67
N LEU A 64 3.71 -16.81 -1.46
CA LEU A 64 2.93 -15.74 -2.09
C LEU A 64 2.27 -14.82 -1.06
N LEU A 65 1.70 -15.39 0.01
CA LEU A 65 1.14 -14.60 1.11
C LEU A 65 2.21 -13.69 1.74
N LEU A 66 3.38 -14.24 2.04
CA LEU A 66 4.49 -13.49 2.64
C LEU A 66 5.03 -12.39 1.71
N VAL A 67 5.15 -12.68 0.41
CA VAL A 67 5.53 -11.71 -0.63
C VAL A 67 4.49 -10.59 -0.72
N GLY A 68 3.20 -10.94 -0.76
CA GLY A 68 2.10 -9.97 -0.75
C GLY A 68 2.13 -9.04 0.46
N LEU A 69 2.36 -9.60 1.66
CA LEU A 69 2.43 -8.83 2.91
C LEU A 69 3.64 -7.90 2.92
N HIS A 70 4.79 -8.39 2.45
CA HIS A 70 6.01 -7.60 2.38
C HIS A 70 5.86 -6.41 1.43
N HIS A 71 5.34 -6.64 0.23
CA HIS A 71 5.10 -5.56 -0.72
C HIS A 71 4.07 -4.58 -0.20
N LEU A 72 2.94 -5.05 0.35
CA LEU A 72 1.93 -4.16 0.94
C LEU A 72 2.54 -3.26 2.01
N PHE A 73 3.31 -3.83 2.95
CA PHE A 73 4.00 -3.07 3.99
C PHE A 73 4.90 -1.99 3.40
N ARG A 74 5.74 -2.37 2.42
CA ARG A 74 6.70 -1.45 1.80
C ARG A 74 6.00 -0.32 1.05
N GLN A 75 4.94 -0.62 0.30
CA GLN A 75 4.19 0.39 -0.46
C GLN A 75 3.49 1.37 0.49
N LEU A 76 2.87 0.89 1.57
CA LEU A 76 2.27 1.74 2.59
C LEU A 76 3.33 2.59 3.30
N ALA A 77 4.52 2.04 3.59
CA ALA A 77 5.62 2.80 4.15
C ALA A 77 6.01 3.98 3.24
N THR A 78 6.21 3.70 1.94
CA THR A 78 6.52 4.73 0.94
C THR A 78 5.41 5.78 0.85
N LEU A 79 4.15 5.35 0.86
CA LEU A 79 2.99 6.25 0.83
C LEU A 79 2.97 7.22 2.03
N TYR A 80 3.03 6.71 3.26
CA TYR A 80 2.87 7.53 4.48
C TYR A 80 4.12 8.33 4.88
N LEU A 81 5.30 7.83 4.56
CA LEU A 81 6.55 8.46 5.00
C LEU A 81 7.22 9.32 3.94
N GLN A 82 6.84 9.15 2.66
CA GLN A 82 7.45 9.89 1.57
C GLN A 82 6.40 10.60 0.72
N ARG A 83 5.45 9.88 0.11
CA ARG A 83 4.55 10.48 -0.89
C ARG A 83 3.59 11.51 -0.31
N LEU A 84 2.88 11.17 0.77
CA LEU A 84 1.94 12.11 1.38
C LEU A 84 2.64 13.35 1.97
N PRO A 85 3.79 13.22 2.66
CA PRO A 85 4.59 14.39 3.04
C PRO A 85 5.06 15.24 1.87
N THR A 86 5.57 14.63 0.78
CA THR A 86 5.99 15.37 -0.41
C THR A 86 4.81 16.10 -1.07
N LEU A 87 3.63 15.48 -1.13
CA LEU A 87 2.41 16.15 -1.59
C LEU A 87 2.09 17.37 -0.72
N ALA A 88 2.16 17.23 0.60
CA ALA A 88 1.91 18.33 1.54
C ALA A 88 2.93 19.48 1.42
N GLU A 89 4.21 19.16 1.18
CA GLU A 89 5.23 20.18 0.91
C GLU A 89 4.98 20.89 -0.43
N THR A 90 4.51 20.15 -1.44
CA THR A 90 4.24 20.69 -2.78
C THR A 90 3.00 21.60 -2.78
N THR A 91 2.00 21.30 -1.95
CA THR A 91 0.78 22.11 -1.83
C THR A 91 0.96 23.32 -0.90
N ARG A 92 1.93 23.29 0.03
CA ARG A 92 2.16 24.34 1.04
C ARG A 92 2.20 25.77 0.46
N PRO A 93 2.92 26.09 -0.62
CA PRO A 93 2.96 27.45 -1.15
C PRO A 93 1.60 27.99 -1.61
N LEU A 94 0.69 27.11 -2.06
CA LEU A 94 -0.68 27.50 -2.42
C LEU A 94 -1.52 27.76 -1.17
N ILE A 95 -1.42 26.88 -0.16
CA ILE A 95 -2.14 27.02 1.12
C ILE A 95 -1.76 28.32 1.82
N GLU A 96 -0.47 28.65 1.83
CA GLU A 96 0.07 29.87 2.45
C GLU A 96 -0.18 31.14 1.60
N GLY A 97 -0.79 31.01 0.42
CA GLY A 97 -1.05 32.13 -0.48
C GLY A 97 0.21 32.77 -1.07
N LEU A 98 1.35 32.08 -1.02
CA LEU A 98 2.63 32.56 -1.54
C LEU A 98 2.64 32.58 -3.08
N ILE A 99 1.80 31.74 -3.70
CA ILE A 99 1.72 31.56 -5.14
C ILE A 99 0.24 31.61 -5.56
N PRO A 100 -0.09 32.28 -6.68
CA PRO A 100 -1.45 32.27 -7.23
C PRO A 100 -1.92 30.85 -7.56
N PRO A 101 -3.22 30.55 -7.39
CA PRO A 101 -3.75 29.21 -7.58
C PRO A 101 -3.72 28.72 -9.05
N ASP A 102 -3.55 29.65 -10.00
CA ASP A 102 -3.40 29.36 -11.43
C ASP A 102 -1.93 29.28 -11.88
N TYR A 103 -0.97 29.32 -10.95
CA TYR A 103 0.44 29.22 -11.28
C TYR A 103 0.81 27.82 -11.78
N LEU A 104 1.03 27.71 -13.10
CA LEU A 104 1.26 26.46 -13.81
C LEU A 104 2.33 25.54 -13.18
N PRO A 105 3.53 26.04 -12.80
CA PRO A 105 4.56 25.16 -12.25
C PRO A 105 4.13 24.50 -10.93
N ALA A 106 3.41 25.21 -10.06
CA ALA A 106 2.91 24.66 -8.81
C ALA A 106 1.84 23.60 -9.07
N ARG A 107 0.87 23.88 -9.96
CA ARG A 107 -0.19 22.92 -10.32
C ARG A 107 0.40 21.64 -10.94
N HIS A 108 1.35 21.78 -11.85
CA HIS A 108 2.03 20.64 -12.47
C HIS A 108 2.82 19.81 -11.45
N ALA A 109 3.48 20.45 -10.48
CA ALA A 109 4.16 19.73 -9.41
C ALA A 109 3.17 18.93 -8.53
N ILE A 110 2.02 19.52 -8.18
CA ILE A 110 0.94 18.84 -7.44
C ILE A 110 0.38 17.68 -8.27
N TRP A 111 0.15 17.88 -9.55
CA TRP A 111 -0.33 16.85 -10.48
C TRP A 111 0.61 15.64 -10.53
N LEU A 112 1.93 15.88 -10.59
CA LEU A 112 2.94 14.83 -10.55
C LEU A 112 2.90 14.09 -9.20
N ALA A 113 2.88 14.82 -8.09
CA ALA A 113 2.84 14.24 -6.75
C ALA A 113 1.58 13.37 -6.52
N LEU A 114 0.42 13.83 -6.96
CA LEU A 114 -0.83 13.04 -6.96
C LEU A 114 -0.72 11.79 -7.84
N GLY A 115 -0.03 11.89 -8.97
CA GLY A 115 0.26 10.74 -9.84
C GLY A 115 1.11 9.68 -9.14
N GLU A 116 2.10 10.10 -8.34
CA GLU A 116 2.91 9.16 -7.56
C GLU A 116 2.12 8.50 -6.43
N VAL A 117 1.29 9.26 -5.70
CA VAL A 117 0.36 8.71 -4.70
C VAL A 117 -0.57 7.68 -5.34
N SER A 118 -1.15 8.01 -6.49
CA SER A 118 -2.04 7.11 -7.24
C SER A 118 -1.31 5.83 -7.64
N ARG A 119 -0.06 5.90 -8.11
CA ARG A 119 0.72 4.71 -8.47
C ARG A 119 0.97 3.81 -7.25
N ASP A 120 1.34 4.39 -6.11
CA ASP A 120 1.65 3.61 -4.90
C ASP A 120 0.37 2.96 -4.33
N LEU A 121 -0.79 3.63 -4.40
CA LEU A 121 -2.10 3.04 -4.08
C LEU A 121 -2.48 1.89 -5.01
N PHE A 122 -2.14 1.97 -6.30
CA PHE A 122 -2.38 0.90 -7.26
C PHE A 122 -1.56 -0.34 -6.91
N HIS A 123 -0.31 -0.14 -6.51
CA HIS A 123 0.53 -1.23 -6.02
C HIS A 123 -0.01 -1.85 -4.73
N CYS A 124 -0.58 -1.05 -3.82
CA CYS A 124 -1.27 -1.58 -2.64
C CYS A 124 -2.48 -2.45 -3.04
N ASP A 125 -3.31 -2.00 -3.98
CA ASP A 125 -4.50 -2.77 -4.45
C ASP A 125 -4.08 -4.13 -5.02
N LEU A 126 -3.02 -4.14 -5.81
CA LEU A 126 -2.47 -5.37 -6.36
C LEU A 126 -1.94 -6.32 -5.29
N SER A 127 -1.25 -5.79 -4.27
CA SER A 127 -0.81 -6.60 -3.13
C SER A 127 -1.99 -7.16 -2.33
N CYS A 128 -3.06 -6.40 -2.11
CA CYS A 128 -4.27 -6.89 -1.44
C CYS A 128 -4.95 -8.02 -2.23
N ARG A 129 -5.07 -7.90 -3.56
CA ARG A 129 -5.61 -8.99 -4.40
C ARG A 129 -4.77 -10.25 -4.33
N LEU A 130 -3.44 -10.09 -4.30
CA LEU A 130 -2.52 -11.20 -4.12
C LEU A 130 -2.72 -11.87 -2.75
N LEU A 131 -2.89 -11.08 -1.69
CA LEU A 131 -3.17 -11.59 -0.34
C LEU A 131 -4.47 -12.38 -0.29
N ALA A 132 -5.56 -11.83 -0.83
CA ALA A 132 -6.85 -12.52 -0.88
C ALA A 132 -6.72 -13.86 -1.62
N SER A 133 -6.14 -13.86 -2.83
CA SER A 133 -5.96 -15.08 -3.62
C SER A 133 -5.07 -16.13 -2.92
N ALA A 134 -3.99 -15.69 -2.25
CA ALA A 134 -3.09 -16.58 -1.52
C ALA A 134 -3.79 -17.17 -0.28
N SER A 135 -4.54 -16.35 0.46
CA SER A 135 -5.34 -16.78 1.60
C SER A 135 -6.41 -17.79 1.20
N ASP A 136 -7.19 -17.50 0.15
CA ASP A 136 -8.23 -18.41 -0.36
C ASP A 136 -7.64 -19.77 -0.75
N THR A 137 -6.52 -19.76 -1.49
CA THR A 137 -5.82 -20.99 -1.87
C THR A 137 -5.35 -21.78 -0.65
N LEU A 138 -4.83 -21.10 0.37
CA LEU A 138 -4.39 -21.76 1.61
C LEU A 138 -5.56 -22.33 2.40
N LEU A 139 -6.71 -21.64 2.44
CA LEU A 139 -7.93 -22.11 3.08
C LEU A 139 -8.49 -23.34 2.36
N ASP A 140 -8.56 -23.34 1.03
CA ASP A 140 -8.99 -24.50 0.23
C ASP A 140 -8.09 -25.73 0.45
N LEU A 141 -6.77 -25.52 0.58
CA LEU A 141 -5.81 -26.57 0.89
C LEU A 141 -5.97 -27.13 2.31
N LEU A 142 -6.40 -26.31 3.26
CA LEU A 142 -6.72 -26.75 4.62
C LEU A 142 -8.01 -27.59 4.64
N ASP A 143 -9.06 -27.12 3.96
CA ASP A 143 -10.36 -27.79 3.92
C ASP A 143 -10.30 -29.16 3.22
N SER A 144 -9.56 -29.24 2.10
CA SER A 144 -9.37 -30.50 1.35
C SER A 144 -8.62 -31.59 2.13
N ARG A 145 -7.74 -31.19 3.06
CA ARG A 145 -7.04 -32.13 3.96
C ARG A 145 -8.00 -32.80 4.94
N HIS A 146 -8.99 -32.08 5.43
CA HIS A 146 -10.02 -32.63 6.33
C HIS A 146 -10.91 -33.66 5.62
N ALA A 147 -11.20 -33.48 4.33
CA ALA A 147 -11.95 -34.46 3.54
C ALA A 147 -11.17 -35.77 3.33
N THR A 148 -9.84 -35.69 3.15
CA THR A 148 -8.99 -36.84 2.81
C THR A 148 -8.59 -37.67 4.04
N THR A 149 -8.42 -37.01 5.19
CA THR A 149 -7.96 -37.63 6.44
C THR A 149 -8.99 -38.55 7.11
N ALA A 150 -10.26 -38.50 6.71
CA ALA A 150 -11.26 -39.48 7.15
C ALA A 150 -11.00 -40.92 6.64
N SER A 151 -10.16 -41.09 5.61
CA SER A 151 -9.97 -42.39 4.94
C SER A 151 -8.59 -43.03 5.10
N ALA A 152 -7.58 -42.34 5.66
CA ALA A 152 -6.23 -42.88 5.84
C ALA A 152 -5.46 -42.12 6.95
N LEU A 153 -5.38 -42.65 8.17
CA LEU A 153 -4.60 -42.03 9.25
C LEU A 153 -3.82 -43.06 10.09
N THR A 154 -2.58 -43.32 9.69
CA THR A 154 -1.42 -43.57 10.59
C THR A 154 -0.13 -42.94 10.04
N GLY A 155 -0.23 -41.90 9.20
CA GLY A 155 0.94 -41.15 8.73
C GLY A 155 1.25 -39.97 9.67
N PRO A 156 2.52 -39.71 10.01
CA PRO A 156 2.89 -38.56 10.83
C PRO A 156 2.47 -37.27 10.12
N ALA A 157 1.69 -36.43 10.79
CA ALA A 157 1.33 -35.12 10.29
C ALA A 157 2.63 -34.35 10.01
N HIS A 158 2.93 -34.12 8.73
CA HIS A 158 3.97 -33.16 8.37
C HIS A 158 3.55 -31.82 8.96
N ALA A 159 4.25 -31.41 10.02
CA ALA A 159 4.20 -30.05 10.51
C ALA A 159 4.46 -29.15 9.30
N LEU A 160 3.68 -28.08 9.16
CA LEU A 160 4.01 -27.07 8.17
C LEU A 160 5.50 -26.74 8.29
N PRO A 161 6.18 -26.47 7.16
CA PRO A 161 7.44 -25.77 7.26
C PRO A 161 7.17 -24.54 8.10
N THR A 162 7.79 -24.50 9.28
CA THR A 162 7.56 -23.48 10.28
C THR A 162 7.69 -22.14 9.57
N ILE A 163 6.55 -21.47 9.38
CA ILE A 163 6.46 -20.11 8.83
C ILE A 163 7.35 -19.18 9.67
N ALA A 164 7.59 -19.57 10.92
CA ALA A 164 8.51 -19.03 11.89
C ALA A 164 9.84 -19.82 12.02
N SER A 165 10.41 -20.36 10.94
CA SER A 165 11.86 -20.64 10.96
C SER A 165 12.52 -19.29 11.25
N ALA A 166 13.09 -19.20 12.46
CA ALA A 166 13.31 -17.97 13.23
C ALA A 166 13.34 -16.71 12.38
N PRO A 167 12.50 -15.69 12.66
CA PRO A 167 12.59 -14.43 11.94
C PRO A 167 14.06 -14.04 11.90
N SER A 168 14.56 -13.73 10.70
CA SER A 168 15.86 -13.06 10.54
C SER A 168 15.99 -12.07 11.70
N PRO A 169 17.12 -12.05 12.45
CA PRO A 169 17.25 -11.29 13.69
C PRO A 169 16.94 -9.77 13.57
N GLY A 170 16.63 -9.27 12.36
CA GLY A 170 16.11 -7.93 12.09
C GLY A 170 14.59 -7.76 12.04
N CYS A 171 13.76 -8.80 11.89
CA CYS A 171 12.30 -8.66 11.82
C CYS A 171 11.65 -8.79 13.21
N CYS A 172 12.12 -7.95 14.15
CA CYS A 172 11.56 -7.90 15.50
C CYS A 172 10.16 -7.27 15.44
N PRO A 173 9.12 -7.84 16.08
CA PRO A 173 7.82 -7.21 16.22
C PRO A 173 7.86 -5.75 16.74
N LEU A 174 8.88 -5.42 17.55
CA LEU A 174 9.12 -4.06 18.00
C LEU A 174 9.47 -3.10 16.86
N TRP A 175 10.22 -3.56 15.86
CA TRP A 175 10.56 -2.75 14.68
C TRP A 175 9.32 -2.46 13.84
N LEU A 176 8.47 -3.46 13.60
CA LEU A 176 7.19 -3.26 12.88
C LEU A 176 6.31 -2.24 13.60
N ARG A 177 6.16 -2.37 14.92
CA ARG A 177 5.42 -1.39 15.74
C ARG A 177 6.02 0.01 15.65
N GLN A 178 7.35 0.14 15.74
CA GLN A 178 8.02 1.43 15.58
C GLN A 178 7.78 2.05 14.20
N GLN A 179 7.80 1.25 13.14
CA GLN A 179 7.47 1.72 11.79
C GLN A 179 6.03 2.21 11.72
N LEU A 180 5.06 1.44 12.20
CA LEU A 180 3.64 1.85 12.23
C LEU A 180 3.43 3.15 13.03
N THR A 181 4.07 3.29 14.19
CA THR A 181 4.05 4.54 14.95
C THR A 181 4.61 5.70 14.14
N SER A 182 5.72 5.49 13.41
CA SER A 182 6.29 6.53 12.56
C SER A 182 5.36 6.92 11.40
N TRP A 183 4.61 5.97 10.82
CA TRP A 183 3.63 6.24 9.77
C TRP A 183 2.49 7.09 10.33
N GLN A 184 1.97 6.71 11.50
CA GLN A 184 0.91 7.44 12.19
C GLN A 184 1.31 8.84 12.60
N GLU A 185 2.50 9.01 13.19
CA GLU A 185 3.03 10.34 13.53
C GLU A 185 3.24 11.20 12.28
N SER A 186 3.77 10.62 11.21
CA SER A 186 3.99 11.32 9.94
C SER A 186 2.66 11.84 9.40
N TYR A 187 1.66 10.96 9.31
CA TYR A 187 0.32 11.30 8.81
C TYR A 187 -0.39 12.34 9.68
N GLN A 188 -0.35 12.22 11.02
CA GLN A 188 -0.97 13.18 11.94
C GLN A 188 -0.36 14.58 11.90
N ARG A 189 0.90 14.72 11.44
CA ARG A 189 1.55 16.02 11.27
C ARG A 189 1.18 16.70 9.95
N LEU A 190 0.57 15.98 9.01
CA LEU A 190 0.17 16.57 7.74
C LEU A 190 -1.07 17.45 7.94
N PRO A 191 -1.17 18.58 7.24
CA PRO A 191 -2.44 19.28 7.14
C PRO A 191 -3.50 18.34 6.52
N PRO A 192 -4.78 18.42 6.90
CA PRO A 192 -5.85 17.68 6.22
C PRO A 192 -5.80 17.89 4.70
N LEU A 193 -6.00 16.84 3.91
CA LEU A 193 -6.02 16.92 2.44
C LEU A 193 -7.10 17.89 1.95
N ALA A 194 -8.21 18.01 2.69
CA ALA A 194 -9.23 19.03 2.45
C ALA A 194 -8.68 20.47 2.47
N LEU A 195 -7.73 20.77 3.36
CA LEU A 195 -7.06 22.07 3.39
C LEU A 195 -5.99 22.17 2.31
N GLN A 196 -5.26 21.09 2.04
CA GLN A 196 -4.18 21.09 1.05
C GLN A 196 -4.67 21.29 -0.38
N LEU A 197 -5.85 20.77 -0.70
CA LEU A 197 -6.38 20.66 -2.06
C LEU A 197 -7.63 21.54 -2.27
N GLY A 198 -7.99 22.34 -1.26
CA GLY A 198 -9.23 23.12 -1.21
C GLY A 198 -9.37 24.29 -2.21
N SER A 199 -8.41 24.55 -3.10
CA SER A 199 -8.58 25.53 -4.21
C SER A 199 -7.54 25.40 -5.34
N PRO A 200 -7.88 25.69 -6.63
CA PRO A 200 -9.19 26.10 -7.16
C PRO A 200 -9.83 25.06 -8.12
N GLY A 201 -11.16 24.83 -7.97
CA GLY A 201 -12.00 24.29 -9.05
C GLY A 201 -12.78 22.97 -8.83
N SER A 202 -13.51 22.82 -7.71
CA SER A 202 -14.75 21.99 -7.57
C SER A 202 -14.75 20.71 -6.72
N LEU A 203 -13.70 20.36 -5.98
CA LEU A 203 -13.89 19.28 -4.98
C LEU A 203 -14.79 19.76 -3.86
N SER A 204 -15.89 19.03 -3.64
CA SER A 204 -16.70 19.21 -2.45
C SER A 204 -15.83 19.00 -1.22
N ALA A 205 -16.06 19.82 -0.18
CA ALA A 205 -15.44 19.60 1.13
C ALA A 205 -15.68 18.17 1.63
N ASP A 206 -16.83 17.58 1.27
CA ASP A 206 -17.20 16.21 1.61
C ASP A 206 -16.26 15.18 0.95
N SER A 207 -15.93 15.36 -0.33
CA SER A 207 -15.01 14.46 -1.05
C SER A 207 -13.61 14.49 -0.45
N ALA A 208 -13.14 15.68 -0.04
CA ALA A 208 -11.81 15.81 0.53
C ALA A 208 -11.75 15.30 1.98
N ALA A 209 -12.79 15.51 2.79
CA ALA A 209 -12.90 14.90 4.11
C ALA A 209 -12.98 13.37 4.02
N SER A 210 -13.68 12.84 3.00
CA SER A 210 -13.71 11.41 2.72
C SER A 210 -12.32 10.86 2.42
N LEU A 211 -11.47 11.56 1.65
CA LEU A 211 -10.09 11.13 1.40
C LEU A 211 -9.30 10.99 2.70
N ASP A 212 -9.32 12.01 3.56
CA ASP A 212 -8.64 11.99 4.86
C ASP A 212 -9.12 10.81 5.72
N GLN A 213 -10.44 10.58 5.76
CA GLN A 213 -11.01 9.45 6.48
C GLN A 213 -10.53 8.11 5.91
N THR A 214 -10.51 7.96 4.59
CA THR A 214 -10.12 6.71 3.94
C THR A 214 -8.62 6.41 4.11
N PHE A 215 -7.73 7.41 4.07
CA PHE A 215 -6.32 7.21 4.42
C PHE A 215 -6.16 6.84 5.90
N ALA A 216 -6.90 7.46 6.81
CA ALA A 216 -6.87 7.06 8.22
C ALA A 216 -7.29 5.60 8.42
N LEU A 217 -8.33 5.14 7.71
CA LEU A 217 -8.78 3.75 7.72
C LEU A 217 -7.71 2.80 7.16
N LEU A 218 -7.10 3.13 6.02
CA LEU A 218 -6.01 2.32 5.46
C LEU A 218 -4.86 2.12 6.45
N LEU A 219 -4.48 3.19 7.16
CA LEU A 219 -3.44 3.13 8.18
C LEU A 219 -3.87 2.26 9.37
N GLN A 220 -5.13 2.35 9.79
CA GLN A 220 -5.69 1.53 10.87
C GLN A 220 -5.68 0.05 10.51
N GLU A 221 -6.15 -0.33 9.33
CA GLU A 221 -6.18 -1.72 8.87
C GLU A 221 -4.75 -2.28 8.68
N ALA A 222 -3.82 -1.46 8.17
CA ALA A 222 -2.41 -1.81 8.14
C ALA A 222 -1.85 -2.05 9.56
N GLY A 223 -2.28 -1.23 10.54
CA GLY A 223 -1.95 -1.42 11.95
C GLY A 223 -2.41 -2.77 12.50
N ALA A 224 -3.62 -3.21 12.15
CA ALA A 224 -4.15 -4.52 12.55
C ALA A 224 -3.30 -5.66 11.96
N ILE A 225 -3.02 -5.62 10.65
CA ILE A 225 -2.22 -6.66 9.98
C ILE A 225 -0.79 -6.71 10.53
N PHE A 226 -0.07 -5.59 10.51
CA PHE A 226 1.37 -5.55 10.77
C PHE A 226 1.72 -5.38 12.25
N GLY A 227 0.82 -4.82 13.05
CA GLY A 227 1.03 -4.53 14.47
C GLY A 227 0.46 -5.58 15.44
N GLU A 228 -0.55 -6.32 14.99
CA GLU A 228 -1.28 -7.29 15.81
C GLU A 228 -1.17 -8.71 15.25
N LEU A 229 -1.66 -8.96 14.03
CA LEU A 229 -1.75 -10.32 13.46
C LEU A 229 -0.38 -10.96 13.22
N LEU A 230 0.52 -10.26 12.53
CA LEU A 230 1.85 -10.79 12.21
C LEU A 230 2.72 -11.06 13.45
N PRO A 231 2.82 -10.12 14.42
CA PRO A 231 3.46 -10.41 15.70
C PRO A 231 2.86 -11.59 16.45
N GLY A 232 1.54 -11.78 16.38
CA GLY A 232 0.85 -12.93 16.97
C GLY A 232 1.32 -14.25 16.35
N LEU A 233 1.43 -14.31 15.02
CA LEU A 233 1.93 -15.48 14.30
C LEU A 233 3.38 -15.82 14.68
N ALA A 234 4.25 -14.81 14.82
CA ALA A 234 5.66 -15.01 15.16
C ALA A 234 5.88 -15.57 16.57
N GLN A 235 4.94 -15.36 17.50
CA GLN A 235 5.01 -15.88 18.87
C GLN A 235 4.52 -17.33 19.00
N GLN A 236 3.90 -17.88 17.96
CA GLN A 236 3.40 -19.26 17.97
C GLN A 236 4.51 -20.24 17.52
N GLU A 237 5.24 -20.82 18.47
CA GLU A 237 6.33 -21.77 18.18
C GLU A 237 5.86 -23.09 17.50
N ALA A 238 4.57 -23.43 17.61
CA ALA A 238 3.92 -24.53 16.89
C ALA A 238 2.41 -24.32 16.85
N GLY A 239 1.97 -23.27 16.15
CA GLY A 239 0.54 -22.93 16.04
C GLY A 239 -0.30 -24.12 15.56
N THR A 240 -1.45 -24.32 16.18
CA THR A 240 -2.44 -25.31 15.76
C THR A 240 -2.98 -24.96 14.36
N GLU A 241 -3.44 -25.96 13.61
CA GLU A 241 -4.08 -25.74 12.29
C GLU A 241 -5.26 -24.75 12.39
N ARG A 242 -5.96 -24.75 13.53
CA ARG A 242 -7.04 -23.81 13.83
C ARG A 242 -6.55 -22.36 13.96
N GLU A 243 -5.43 -22.13 14.62
CA GLU A 243 -4.86 -20.78 14.78
C GLU A 243 -4.39 -20.22 13.43
N GLN A 244 -3.82 -21.06 12.58
CA GLN A 244 -3.42 -20.67 11.22
C GLN A 244 -4.64 -20.36 10.36
N LEU A 245 -5.71 -21.14 10.48
CA LEU A 245 -6.96 -20.87 9.77
C LEU A 245 -7.55 -19.51 10.19
N VAL A 246 -7.60 -19.23 11.50
CA VAL A 246 -8.04 -17.93 12.02
C VAL A 246 -7.16 -16.81 11.47
N PHE A 247 -5.83 -16.96 11.52
CA PHE A 247 -4.90 -15.97 10.96
C PHE A 247 -5.14 -15.72 9.47
N LEU A 248 -5.34 -16.76 8.66
CA LEU A 248 -5.58 -16.61 7.22
C LEU A 248 -6.91 -15.90 6.93
N ILE A 249 -7.96 -16.21 7.70
CA ILE A 249 -9.25 -15.53 7.63
C ILE A 249 -9.09 -14.04 7.99
N ASP A 250 -8.39 -13.73 9.09
CA ASP A 250 -8.18 -12.36 9.52
C ASP A 250 -7.38 -11.56 8.48
N ILE A 251 -6.31 -12.15 7.91
CA ILE A 251 -5.51 -11.51 6.84
C ILE A 251 -6.35 -11.28 5.58
N ALA A 252 -7.17 -12.25 5.17
CA ALA A 252 -8.07 -12.08 4.03
C ALA A 252 -9.05 -10.94 4.29
N GLN A 253 -9.71 -10.93 5.45
CA GLN A 253 -10.69 -9.93 5.84
C GLN A 253 -10.09 -8.51 5.89
N HIS A 254 -8.95 -8.33 6.58
CA HIS A 254 -8.30 -7.02 6.62
C HIS A 254 -7.75 -6.61 5.24
N GLY A 255 -7.28 -7.56 4.44
CA GLY A 255 -6.88 -7.33 3.05
C GLY A 255 -8.03 -6.80 2.19
N GLU A 256 -9.23 -7.38 2.32
CA GLU A 256 -10.45 -6.91 1.66
C GLU A 256 -10.88 -5.52 2.12
N LEU A 257 -10.79 -5.22 3.43
CA LEU A 257 -11.10 -3.89 3.96
C LEU A 257 -10.16 -2.81 3.43
N ILE A 258 -8.86 -3.12 3.34
CA ILE A 258 -7.88 -2.25 2.67
C ILE A 258 -8.27 -2.07 1.21
N GLN A 259 -8.59 -3.15 0.50
CA GLN A 259 -8.97 -3.10 -0.91
C GLN A 259 -10.22 -2.23 -1.14
N HIS A 260 -11.24 -2.37 -0.30
CA HIS A 260 -12.45 -1.55 -0.36
C HIS A 260 -12.14 -0.07 -0.12
N SER A 261 -11.27 0.21 0.86
CA SER A 261 -10.80 1.57 1.14
C SER A 261 -10.05 2.16 -0.06
N LEU A 262 -9.15 1.39 -0.69
CA LEU A 262 -8.44 1.81 -1.89
C LEU A 262 -9.40 2.10 -3.06
N ALA A 263 -10.45 1.29 -3.23
CA ALA A 263 -11.47 1.53 -4.25
C ALA A 263 -12.16 2.89 -4.07
N GLY A 264 -12.42 3.28 -2.82
CA GLY A 264 -13.00 4.58 -2.47
C GLY A 264 -12.08 5.79 -2.72
N LEU A 265 -10.78 5.58 -2.90
CA LEU A 265 -9.82 6.67 -3.17
C LEU A 265 -9.69 7.02 -4.65
N TRP A 266 -10.01 6.10 -5.56
CA TRP A 266 -9.70 6.28 -6.98
C TRP A 266 -10.44 7.43 -7.63
N GLU A 267 -11.75 7.47 -7.47
CA GLU A 267 -12.60 8.52 -8.05
C GLU A 267 -12.18 9.90 -7.53
N PRO A 268 -12.13 10.16 -6.20
CA PRO A 268 -11.79 11.49 -5.73
C PRO A 268 -10.37 11.90 -6.15
N LEU A 269 -9.37 11.02 -6.04
CA LEU A 269 -8.00 11.33 -6.46
C LEU A 269 -7.88 11.61 -7.96
N SER A 270 -8.62 10.88 -8.79
CA SER A 270 -8.66 11.14 -10.24
C SER A 270 -9.23 12.53 -10.53
N THR A 271 -10.35 12.88 -9.90
CA THR A 271 -10.98 14.20 -10.01
C THR A 271 -10.04 15.32 -9.54
N ILE A 272 -9.36 15.13 -8.41
CA ILE A 272 -8.36 16.11 -7.93
C ILE A 272 -7.25 16.27 -8.95
N ARG A 273 -6.68 15.16 -9.41
CA ARG A 273 -5.56 15.18 -10.32
C ARG A 273 -5.94 15.85 -11.64
N GLU A 274 -7.10 15.54 -12.20
CA GLU A 274 -7.61 16.21 -13.41
C GLU A 274 -7.77 17.71 -13.21
N ALA A 275 -8.28 18.15 -12.05
CA ALA A 275 -8.40 19.56 -11.72
C ALA A 275 -7.03 20.27 -11.75
N PHE A 276 -5.95 19.64 -11.29
CA PHE A 276 -4.59 20.21 -11.36
C PHE A 276 -3.89 20.01 -12.73
N GLY A 277 -4.51 19.26 -13.64
CA GLY A 277 -3.98 18.99 -14.98
C GLY A 277 -3.97 20.21 -15.91
N VAL A 278 -3.19 20.12 -16.98
CA VAL A 278 -3.08 21.19 -18.00
C VAL A 278 -4.40 21.38 -18.76
N ASP A 279 -5.15 20.30 -18.98
CA ASP A 279 -6.42 20.34 -19.70
C ASP A 279 -7.48 21.20 -19.00
N ALA A 280 -7.46 21.23 -17.66
CA ALA A 280 -8.35 22.10 -16.89
C ALA A 280 -8.12 23.60 -17.20
N LEU A 281 -6.90 23.97 -17.59
CA LEU A 281 -6.53 25.36 -17.88
C LEU A 281 -6.77 25.71 -19.35
N LEU A 282 -6.62 24.74 -20.25
CA LEU A 282 -6.95 24.91 -21.67
C LEU A 282 -8.47 24.89 -21.91
N GLY A 283 -9.23 24.16 -21.09
CA GLY A 283 -10.69 24.09 -21.15
C GLY A 283 -11.39 25.35 -20.62
N ALA A 284 -10.73 26.14 -19.78
CA ALA A 284 -11.25 27.41 -19.24
C ALA A 284 -11.15 28.58 -20.24
N THR A 285 -11.26 28.31 -21.55
CA THR A 285 -11.41 29.40 -22.51
C THR A 285 -12.73 30.12 -22.19
N PRO A 286 -12.70 31.41 -21.86
CA PRO A 286 -13.90 32.14 -21.52
C PRO A 286 -14.83 32.07 -22.73
N VAL A 287 -16.00 31.44 -22.58
CA VAL A 287 -17.04 31.47 -23.60
C VAL A 287 -17.31 32.94 -23.88
N PRO A 288 -17.06 33.43 -25.10
CA PRO A 288 -17.23 34.85 -25.39
C PRO A 288 -18.68 35.21 -25.08
N PRO A 289 -18.93 36.36 -24.39
CA PRO A 289 -20.29 36.75 -24.03
C PRO A 289 -21.14 36.78 -25.30
N ASP A 290 -22.21 35.98 -25.29
CA ASP A 290 -23.10 35.84 -26.43
C ASP A 290 -23.72 37.20 -26.72
N LYS A 291 -23.30 37.85 -27.83
CA LYS A 291 -23.70 39.22 -28.20
C LYS A 291 -25.18 39.31 -28.62
N ARG A 292 -26.01 38.32 -28.30
CA ARG A 292 -27.41 38.19 -28.78
C ARG A 292 -28.47 38.74 -27.83
N SER A 293 -28.14 39.71 -26.98
CA SER A 293 -29.15 40.45 -26.20
C SER A 293 -28.95 41.96 -26.32
N CYS A 294 -28.97 42.42 -27.56
CA CYS A 294 -29.27 43.81 -27.92
C CYS A 294 -30.32 43.77 -29.04
N GLU A 295 -31.55 43.37 -28.73
CA GLU A 295 -32.75 43.70 -29.49
C GLU A 295 -33.83 44.21 -28.53
#